data_AF-A0A2G2B5A6-F1
#
_entry.id   AF-A0A2G2B5A6-F1
#
_cell.length_a   1.000
_cell.length_b   1.000
_cell.length_c   1.000
_cell.angle_alpha   90.00
_cell.angle_beta   90.00
_cell.angle_gamma   90.00
#
_symmetry.space_group_name_H-M   'P 1'
#
loop_
_entity.id
_entity.type
_entity.pdbx_description
1 polymer ?
#
loop_
_entity_poly.entity_id
_entity_poly.type
_entity_poly.pdbx_seq_one_letter_code
_entity_poly.pdbx_strand_id
1 'polypeptide(L)'
;MDNGGAQEIQWIWACKQPLQAIRANPALGAIEIAKGALGDGLPHKTLRVSRHHRMLVTSKIARRIYGAPEVLAAAKDLTAIGGIRPAPLHGAITYYHILMPRHEILFADGAMSESLYLGRETLHAIKPAAQNELRRIFGPMRDVIMITPPTPSRPMVQGKKLRQLIVRHLKNNKPLSNIALH
;
A
#
# COMPACT_ATOMS: atom_id res chain seq x y z
N MET A 1 -11.68 -7.15 16.60
CA MET A 1 -10.98 -8.39 16.99
C MET A 1 -10.40 -8.99 15.71
N ASP A 2 -9.15 -8.68 15.38
CA ASP A 2 -8.42 -9.38 14.32
C ASP A 2 -8.05 -10.77 14.87
N ASN A 3 -8.68 -11.82 14.33
CA ASN A 3 -8.42 -13.22 14.69
C ASN A 3 -7.24 -13.83 13.90
N GLY A 4 -6.36 -13.00 13.33
CA GLY A 4 -5.22 -13.47 12.54
C GLY A 4 -3.97 -13.52 13.41
N GLY A 5 -3.66 -14.68 14.00
CA GLY A 5 -2.31 -14.94 14.52
C GLY A 5 -1.27 -14.75 13.40
N ALA A 6 0.01 -14.67 13.77
CA ALA A 6 1.10 -14.49 12.80
C ALA A 6 0.94 -15.48 11.62
N GLN A 7 0.84 -14.95 10.41
CA GLN A 7 0.70 -15.73 9.19
C GLN A 7 2.07 -15.95 8.57
N GLU A 8 2.28 -17.12 7.96
CA GLU A 8 3.51 -17.42 7.25
C GLU A 8 3.60 -16.63 5.95
N ILE A 9 4.77 -16.04 5.69
CA ILE A 9 5.06 -15.38 4.42
C ILE A 9 5.18 -16.46 3.36
N GLN A 10 4.32 -16.39 2.34
CA GLN A 10 4.38 -17.33 1.21
C GLN A 10 5.55 -17.00 0.30
N TRP A 11 5.79 -15.71 0.05
CA TRP A 11 6.83 -15.31 -0.88
C TRP A 11 7.25 -13.85 -0.71
N ILE A 12 8.51 -13.56 -1.08
CA ILE A 12 9.05 -12.21 -1.17
C ILE A 12 9.65 -11.99 -2.56
N TRP A 13 9.16 -10.96 -3.26
CA TRP A 13 9.75 -10.48 -4.50
C TRP A 13 10.63 -9.27 -4.26
N ALA A 14 11.77 -9.18 -4.95
CA ALA A 14 12.53 -7.93 -5.04
C ALA A 14 12.52 -7.40 -6.48
N CYS A 15 12.17 -6.13 -6.65
CA CYS A 15 12.22 -5.44 -7.95
C CYS A 15 13.11 -4.20 -7.86
N LYS A 16 14.26 -4.23 -8.55
CA LYS A 16 15.17 -3.09 -8.64
C LYS A 16 14.76 -2.14 -9.77
N GLN A 17 14.61 -0.87 -9.42
CA GLN A 17 14.40 0.25 -10.32
C GLN A 17 15.70 1.06 -10.41
N PRO A 18 16.46 0.95 -11.52
CA PRO A 18 17.65 1.76 -11.74
C PRO A 18 17.32 3.25 -11.76
N LEU A 19 18.25 4.09 -11.30
CA LEU A 19 18.06 5.54 -11.27
C LEU A 19 17.67 6.12 -12.64
N GLN A 20 18.29 5.63 -13.72
CA GLN A 20 18.00 6.09 -15.08
C GLN A 20 16.56 5.75 -15.50
N ALA A 21 16.05 4.59 -15.10
CA ALA A 21 14.66 4.20 -15.34
C ALA A 21 13.69 5.12 -14.58
N ILE A 22 14.01 5.48 -13.33
CA ILE A 22 13.19 6.40 -12.53
C ILE A 22 13.23 7.82 -13.11
N ARG A 23 14.38 8.26 -13.65
CA ARG A 23 14.47 9.55 -14.35
C ARG A 23 13.63 9.58 -15.63
N ALA A 24 13.65 8.50 -16.41
CA ALA A 24 12.83 8.36 -17.61
C ALA A 24 11.33 8.23 -17.29
N ASN A 25 10.99 7.57 -16.18
CA ASN A 25 9.62 7.42 -15.71
C ASN A 25 9.53 7.68 -14.18
N PRO A 26 9.22 8.92 -13.77
CA PRO A 26 9.08 9.29 -12.36
C PRO A 26 7.96 8.54 -11.60
N ALA A 27 7.08 7.81 -12.30
CA ALA A 27 6.11 6.92 -11.67
C ALA A 27 6.76 5.67 -11.03
N LEU A 28 8.02 5.35 -11.39
CA LEU A 28 8.80 4.26 -10.76
C LEU A 28 9.45 4.69 -9.43
N GLY A 29 9.47 6.00 -9.14
CA GLY A 29 10.00 6.55 -7.89
C GLY A 29 9.10 6.23 -6.69
N ALA A 30 9.62 6.44 -5.49
CA ALA A 30 8.92 6.17 -4.24
C ALA A 30 8.11 7.39 -3.74
N ILE A 31 7.14 7.12 -2.87
CA ILE A 31 6.56 8.12 -1.97
C ILE A 31 7.28 8.01 -0.63
N GLU A 32 7.75 9.14 -0.12
CA GLU A 32 8.26 9.29 1.23
C GLU A 32 7.13 9.73 2.16
N ILE A 33 6.99 9.01 3.27
CA ILE A 33 6.06 9.30 4.36
C ILE A 33 6.92 9.62 5.57
N ALA A 34 6.99 10.89 5.95
CA ALA A 34 7.81 11.35 7.06
C ALA A 34 7.35 10.74 8.39
N LYS A 35 8.28 10.66 9.36
CA LYS A 35 7.96 10.26 10.74
C LYS A 35 6.73 11.02 11.25
N GLY A 36 5.75 10.30 11.79
CA GLY A 36 4.52 10.89 12.36
C GLY A 36 3.49 11.41 11.34
N ALA A 37 3.75 11.36 10.03
CA ALA A 37 2.88 11.96 9.02
C ALA A 37 1.49 11.29 8.87
N LEU A 38 1.34 10.03 9.30
CA LEU A 38 0.05 9.33 9.28
C LEU A 38 -0.80 9.63 10.53
N GLY A 39 -0.19 10.17 11.59
CA GLY A 39 -0.83 10.42 12.88
C GLY A 39 -0.35 9.47 13.98
N ASP A 40 -0.64 9.82 15.24
CA ASP A 40 -0.25 9.05 16.43
C ASP A 40 1.24 8.68 16.50
N GLY A 41 2.12 9.51 15.93
CA GLY A 41 3.56 9.23 15.86
C GLY A 41 3.96 8.21 14.80
N LEU A 42 3.04 7.79 13.91
CA LEU A 42 3.29 6.85 12.82
C LEU A 42 3.59 7.56 11.49
N PRO A 43 4.49 7.00 10.67
CA PRO A 43 5.41 5.91 11.01
C PRO A 43 6.45 6.36 12.06
N HIS A 44 7.03 5.41 12.81
CA HIS A 44 8.06 5.70 13.83
C HIS A 44 9.34 6.31 13.23
N LYS A 45 9.61 6.00 11.96
CA LYS A 45 10.69 6.54 11.13
C LYS A 45 10.15 6.86 9.74
N THR A 46 10.84 7.73 9.00
CA THR A 46 10.45 8.04 7.62
C THR A 46 10.46 6.78 6.75
N LEU A 47 9.32 6.47 6.14
CA LEU A 47 9.14 5.33 5.25
C LEU A 47 9.22 5.75 3.79
N ARG A 48 9.71 4.84 2.94
CA ARG A 48 9.65 4.98 1.48
C ARG A 48 8.93 3.77 0.90
N VAL A 49 7.81 4.02 0.22
CA VAL A 49 6.97 2.99 -0.36
C VAL A 49 6.75 3.25 -1.84
N SER A 50 6.40 2.20 -2.60
CA SER A 50 6.02 2.40 -4.00
C SER A 50 4.78 3.28 -4.10
N ARG A 51 4.61 4.01 -5.21
CA ARG A 51 3.49 4.95 -5.39
C ARG A 51 2.11 4.31 -5.24
N HIS A 52 1.98 3.07 -5.66
CA HIS A 52 0.72 2.32 -5.62
C HIS A 52 0.55 1.49 -4.35
N HIS A 53 1.59 1.40 -3.50
CA HIS A 53 1.50 0.72 -2.21
C HIS A 53 0.44 1.38 -1.35
N ARG A 54 -0.51 0.59 -0.84
CA ARG A 54 -1.58 1.13 -0.01
C ARG A 54 -1.21 1.14 1.47
N MET A 55 -1.47 2.28 2.09
CA MET A 55 -1.38 2.50 3.52
C MET A 55 -2.78 2.39 4.12
N LEU A 56 -2.86 1.86 5.35
CA LEU A 56 -4.12 1.77 6.08
C LEU A 56 -4.48 3.13 6.68
N VAL A 57 -5.70 3.58 6.39
CA VAL A 57 -6.32 4.76 7.00
C VAL A 57 -7.42 4.26 7.94
N THR A 58 -7.29 4.61 9.21
CA THR A 58 -8.19 4.17 10.29
C THR A 58 -8.82 5.38 10.94
N SER A 59 -10.09 5.67 10.64
CA SER A 59 -10.75 6.87 11.16
C SER A 59 -12.27 6.81 11.20
N LYS A 60 -12.87 7.61 12.09
CA LYS A 60 -14.33 7.85 12.10
C LYS A 60 -14.80 8.53 10.81
N ILE A 61 -13.93 9.24 10.10
CA ILE A 61 -14.24 9.88 8.82
C ILE A 61 -14.34 8.81 7.72
N ALA A 62 -13.42 7.84 7.71
CA ALA A 62 -13.49 6.69 6.81
C ALA A 62 -14.80 5.92 7.00
N ARG A 63 -15.20 5.66 8.26
CA ARG A 63 -16.49 5.02 8.58
C ARG A 63 -17.68 5.77 7.99
N ARG A 64 -17.70 7.11 8.08
CA ARG A 64 -18.79 7.94 7.55
C ARG A 64 -18.85 7.98 6.02
N ILE A 65 -17.72 7.87 5.32
CA ILE A 65 -17.67 7.98 3.85
C ILE A 65 -17.84 6.62 3.16
N TYR A 66 -17.22 5.59 3.74
CA TYR A 66 -17.09 4.27 3.13
C TYR A 66 -17.87 3.18 3.86
N GLY A 67 -18.48 3.48 5.00
CA GLY A 67 -19.12 2.47 5.86
C GLY A 67 -18.14 1.59 6.63
N ALA A 68 -16.84 1.75 6.43
CA ALA A 68 -15.78 0.97 7.06
C ALA A 68 -14.83 1.87 7.87
N PRO A 69 -14.46 1.49 9.11
CA PRO A 69 -13.51 2.28 9.93
C PRO A 69 -12.10 2.30 9.35
N GLU A 70 -11.78 1.34 8.50
CA GLU A 70 -10.46 1.06 7.96
C GLU A 70 -10.55 0.94 6.44
N VAL A 71 -9.68 1.66 5.74
CA VAL A 71 -9.60 1.64 4.27
C VAL A 71 -8.14 1.69 3.82
N LEU A 72 -7.87 1.13 2.64
CA LEU A 72 -6.54 1.12 2.03
C LEU A 72 -6.45 2.18 0.94
N ALA A 73 -5.54 3.14 1.10
CA ALA A 73 -5.32 4.23 0.16
C ALA A 73 -3.89 4.21 -0.40
N ALA A 74 -3.74 4.33 -1.71
CA ALA A 74 -2.41 4.34 -2.35
C ALA A 74 -1.60 5.56 -1.90
N ALA A 75 -0.32 5.36 -1.59
CA ALA A 75 0.55 6.41 -1.07
C ALA A 75 0.61 7.65 -1.97
N LYS A 76 0.58 7.48 -3.29
CA LYS A 76 0.55 8.60 -4.25
C LYS A 76 -0.68 9.50 -4.11
N ASP A 77 -1.78 8.97 -3.61
CA ASP A 77 -3.03 9.71 -3.47
C ASP A 77 -3.13 10.42 -2.11
N LEU A 78 -2.17 10.20 -1.21
CA LEU A 78 -2.08 10.81 0.12
C LEU A 78 -1.17 12.06 0.18
N THR A 79 -0.60 12.51 -0.94
CA THR A 79 0.41 13.59 -0.97
C THR A 79 -0.10 14.97 -0.58
N ALA A 80 -1.41 15.14 -0.39
CA ALA A 80 -1.99 16.36 0.16
C ALA A 80 -1.88 16.43 1.70
N ILE A 81 -1.51 15.33 2.35
CA ILE A 81 -1.26 15.26 3.78
C ILE A 81 0.17 15.70 4.06
N GLY A 82 0.34 16.59 5.03
CA GLY A 82 1.66 17.11 5.42
C GLY A 82 2.63 15.97 5.76
N GLY A 83 3.84 16.03 5.21
CA GLY A 83 4.86 15.00 5.40
C GLY A 83 4.79 13.82 4.44
N ILE A 84 3.82 13.76 3.51
CA ILE A 84 3.74 12.73 2.47
C ILE A 84 4.04 13.37 1.10
N ARG A 85 5.09 12.89 0.42
CA ARG A 85 5.57 13.51 -0.83
C ARG A 85 6.36 12.52 -1.70
N PRO A 86 6.56 12.80 -3.00
CA PRO A 86 7.54 12.07 -3.79
C PRO A 86 8.91 12.08 -3.09
N ALA A 87 9.53 10.91 -2.99
CA ALA A 87 10.85 10.76 -2.39
C ALA A 87 11.91 11.45 -3.27
N PRO A 88 12.93 12.11 -2.68
CA PRO A 88 14.03 12.63 -3.47
C PRO A 88 14.82 11.48 -4.13
N LEU A 89 15.32 11.73 -5.34
CA LEU A 89 16.05 10.74 -6.12
C LEU A 89 17.51 10.68 -5.69
N HIS A 90 17.87 9.65 -4.93
CA HIS A 90 19.24 9.45 -4.43
C HIS A 90 19.99 8.27 -5.08
N GLY A 91 19.30 7.45 -5.87
CA GLY A 91 19.90 6.24 -6.44
C GLY A 91 18.85 5.27 -6.98
N ALA A 92 19.29 4.05 -7.25
CA ALA A 92 18.36 2.96 -7.55
C ALA A 92 17.49 2.64 -6.32
N ILE A 93 16.26 2.22 -6.56
CA ILE A 93 15.32 1.81 -5.51
C ILE A 93 15.05 0.31 -5.68
N THR A 94 15.03 -0.45 -4.58
CA THR A 94 14.61 -1.85 -4.59
C THR A 94 13.31 -1.95 -3.81
N TYR A 95 12.23 -2.37 -4.46
CA TYR A 95 10.96 -2.64 -3.79
C TYR A 95 10.86 -4.10 -3.42
N TYR A 96 10.38 -4.36 -2.21
CA TYR A 96 10.08 -5.70 -1.74
C TYR A 96 8.56 -5.87 -1.67
N HIS A 97 8.05 -6.90 -2.35
CA HIS A 97 6.63 -7.25 -2.34
C HIS A 97 6.45 -8.56 -1.57
N ILE A 98 5.64 -8.54 -0.53
CA ILE A 98 5.42 -9.68 0.36
C ILE A 98 4.07 -10.28 0.04
N LEU A 99 4.03 -11.53 -0.42
CA LEU A 99 2.80 -12.27 -0.62
C LEU A 99 2.49 -13.14 0.58
N MET A 100 1.22 -13.12 0.98
CA MET A 100 0.65 -13.87 2.10
C MET A 100 -0.47 -14.79 1.57
N PRO A 101 -0.94 -15.80 2.33
CA PRO A 101 -2.00 -16.71 1.89
C PRO A 101 -3.32 -16.00 1.54
N ARG A 102 -3.56 -14.85 2.18
CA ARG A 102 -4.64 -13.90 1.88
C ARG A 102 -4.05 -12.51 1.78
N HIS A 103 -4.81 -11.55 1.27
CA HIS A 103 -4.41 -10.16 1.38
C HIS A 103 -4.45 -9.74 2.85
N GLU A 104 -3.34 -9.29 3.42
CA GLU A 104 -3.18 -9.00 4.84
C GLU A 104 -2.69 -7.58 5.09
N ILE A 105 -2.75 -7.14 6.35
CA ILE A 105 -2.13 -5.91 6.82
C ILE A 105 -0.74 -6.23 7.39
N LEU A 106 0.26 -5.46 6.95
CA LEU A 106 1.65 -5.53 7.40
C LEU A 106 2.01 -4.26 8.17
N PHE A 107 2.92 -4.41 9.13
CA PHE A 107 3.49 -3.28 9.87
C PHE A 107 4.88 -2.94 9.34
N ALA A 108 5.05 -1.71 8.85
CA ALA A 108 6.33 -1.15 8.44
C ALA A 108 6.64 0.06 9.32
N ASP A 109 7.70 -0.01 10.13
CA ASP A 109 8.03 1.01 11.15
C ASP A 109 6.81 1.50 11.94
N GLY A 110 5.94 0.57 12.36
CA GLY A 110 4.70 0.84 13.10
C GLY A 110 3.51 1.28 12.24
N ALA A 111 3.72 1.74 11.00
CA ALA A 111 2.62 2.07 10.09
C ALA A 111 2.03 0.82 9.44
N MET A 112 0.69 0.77 9.39
CA MET A 112 -0.05 -0.31 8.76
C MET A 112 -0.14 -0.09 7.23
N SER A 113 0.16 -1.14 6.46
CA SER A 113 0.15 -1.14 5.00
C SER A 113 -0.29 -2.49 4.45
N GLU A 114 -0.57 -2.58 3.15
CA GLU A 114 -0.99 -3.84 2.54
C GLU A 114 0.17 -4.84 2.32
N SER A 115 -0.14 -6.13 2.36
CA SER A 115 0.64 -7.16 1.64
C SER A 115 0.38 -7.05 0.13
N LEU A 116 1.12 -7.82 -0.68
CA LEU A 116 0.89 -7.84 -2.13
C LEU A 116 -0.54 -8.30 -2.45
N TYR A 117 -1.31 -7.41 -3.06
CA TYR A 117 -2.61 -7.74 -3.64
C TYR A 117 -2.47 -8.16 -5.10
N LEU A 118 -2.65 -9.43 -5.41
CA LEU A 118 -2.66 -9.93 -6.79
C LEU A 118 -4.00 -9.66 -7.48
N GLY A 119 -4.40 -8.40 -7.61
CA GLY A 119 -5.53 -8.03 -8.46
C GLY A 119 -5.18 -8.12 -9.95
N ARG A 120 -6.20 -8.05 -10.84
CA ARG A 120 -6.00 -8.08 -12.31
C ARG A 120 -4.92 -7.08 -12.77
N GLU A 121 -4.94 -5.85 -12.25
CA GLU A 121 -3.95 -4.81 -12.56
C GLU A 121 -2.51 -5.17 -12.16
N THR A 122 -2.35 -5.86 -11.03
CA THR A 122 -1.01 -6.21 -10.49
C THR A 122 -0.34 -7.29 -11.34
N LEU A 123 -1.12 -8.27 -11.82
CA LEU A 123 -0.60 -9.30 -12.73
C LEU A 123 -0.09 -8.73 -14.06
N HIS A 124 -0.72 -7.67 -14.58
CA HIS A 124 -0.26 -6.98 -15.79
C HIS A 124 1.01 -6.14 -15.56
N ALA A 125 1.21 -5.60 -14.35
CA ALA A 125 2.36 -4.78 -14.01
C ALA A 125 3.65 -5.60 -13.79
N ILE A 126 3.53 -6.91 -13.58
CA ILE A 126 4.68 -7.80 -13.40
C ILE A 126 5.31 -8.09 -14.77
N LYS A 127 6.62 -7.85 -14.89
CA LYS A 127 7.39 -8.07 -16.12
C LYS A 127 7.29 -9.54 -16.58
N PRO A 128 7.37 -9.84 -17.90
CA PRO A 128 7.30 -11.21 -18.41
C PRO A 128 8.26 -12.22 -17.73
N ALA A 129 9.47 -11.79 -17.38
CA ALA A 129 10.43 -12.64 -16.65
C ALA A 129 9.93 -13.03 -15.24
N ALA A 130 9.39 -12.06 -14.49
CA ALA A 130 8.77 -12.29 -13.19
C ALA A 130 7.42 -13.02 -13.35
N GLN A 131 6.70 -12.86 -14.45
CA GLN A 131 5.50 -13.64 -14.76
C GLN A 131 5.79 -15.13 -14.96
N ASN A 132 6.93 -15.49 -15.54
CA ASN A 132 7.37 -16.88 -15.66
C ASN A 132 7.76 -17.46 -14.31
N GLU A 133 8.40 -16.67 -13.46
CA GLU A 133 8.72 -17.03 -12.07
C GLU A 133 7.44 -17.22 -11.25
N LEU A 134 6.49 -16.29 -11.33
CA LEU A 134 5.16 -16.42 -10.74
C LEU A 134 4.41 -17.64 -11.32
N ARG A 135 4.52 -17.95 -12.61
CA ARG A 135 3.89 -19.14 -13.19
C ARG A 135 4.51 -20.44 -12.65
N ARG A 136 5.81 -20.45 -12.33
CA ARG A 136 6.48 -21.60 -11.70
C ARG A 136 6.11 -21.76 -10.23
N ILE A 137 5.89 -20.65 -9.51
CA ILE A 137 5.55 -20.65 -8.08
C ILE A 137 4.05 -20.88 -7.85
N PHE A 138 3.20 -20.20 -8.62
CA PHE A 138 1.75 -20.19 -8.46
C PHE A 138 1.02 -21.17 -9.38
N GLY A 139 1.69 -21.76 -10.39
CA GLY A 139 1.10 -22.73 -11.29
C GLY A 139 -0.29 -22.29 -11.82
N PRO A 140 -1.33 -23.15 -11.73
CA PRO A 140 -2.69 -22.82 -12.17
C PRO A 140 -3.38 -21.70 -11.36
N MET A 141 -2.84 -21.27 -10.20
CA MET A 141 -3.42 -20.15 -9.44
C MET A 141 -3.37 -18.82 -10.19
N ARG A 142 -2.45 -18.62 -11.15
CA ARG A 142 -2.43 -17.41 -11.97
C ARG A 142 -3.74 -17.24 -12.74
N ASP A 143 -4.20 -18.32 -13.36
CA ASP A 143 -5.44 -18.32 -14.13
C ASP A 143 -6.64 -18.16 -13.19
N VAL A 144 -6.61 -18.80 -12.03
CA VAL A 144 -7.62 -18.62 -10.97
C VAL A 144 -7.68 -17.18 -10.47
N ILE A 145 -6.55 -16.51 -10.23
CA ILE A 145 -6.52 -15.10 -9.80
C ILE A 145 -7.04 -14.16 -10.88
N MET A 146 -6.80 -14.48 -12.16
CA MET A 146 -7.36 -13.71 -13.27
C MET A 146 -8.89 -13.86 -13.39
N ILE A 147 -9.43 -15.02 -13.00
CA ILE A 147 -10.87 -15.36 -13.04
C ILE A 147 -11.58 -14.90 -11.76
N THR A 148 -10.97 -15.10 -10.60
CA THR A 148 -11.48 -14.79 -9.26
C THR A 148 -10.39 -14.01 -8.51
N PRO A 149 -10.44 -12.67 -8.53
CA PRO A 149 -9.45 -11.86 -7.83
C PRO A 149 -9.54 -12.11 -6.32
N PRO A 150 -8.39 -12.06 -5.60
CA PRO A 150 -8.39 -12.22 -4.15
C PRO A 150 -9.28 -11.17 -3.49
N THR A 151 -9.87 -11.50 -2.35
CA THR A 151 -10.59 -10.51 -1.55
C THR A 151 -9.58 -9.63 -0.80
N PRO A 152 -9.66 -8.29 -0.89
CA PRO A 152 -8.78 -7.43 -0.12
C PRO A 152 -9.16 -7.46 1.37
N SER A 153 -8.17 -7.48 2.27
CA SER A 153 -8.39 -7.41 3.73
C SER A 153 -9.22 -6.21 4.16
N ARG A 154 -9.14 -5.09 3.44
CA ARG A 154 -9.89 -3.85 3.70
C ARG A 154 -10.31 -3.19 2.39
N PRO A 155 -11.37 -2.36 2.37
CA PRO A 155 -11.79 -1.65 1.17
C PRO A 155 -10.65 -0.80 0.60
N MET A 156 -10.29 -1.05 -0.67
CA MET A 156 -9.34 -0.24 -1.40
C MET A 156 -10.04 0.98 -1.99
N VAL A 157 -9.57 2.18 -1.65
CA VAL A 157 -10.25 3.43 -1.96
C VAL A 157 -9.43 4.32 -2.88
N GLN A 158 -10.12 5.05 -3.77
CA GLN A 158 -9.49 5.94 -4.74
C GLN A 158 -10.44 7.07 -5.21
N GLY A 159 -9.91 7.97 -6.03
CA GLY A 159 -10.71 8.95 -6.78
C GLY A 159 -11.39 10.01 -5.91
N LYS A 160 -12.59 10.45 -6.34
CA LYS A 160 -13.30 11.59 -5.73
C LYS A 160 -13.60 11.40 -4.24
N LYS A 161 -14.06 10.20 -3.85
CA LYS A 161 -14.35 9.90 -2.43
C LYS A 161 -13.08 9.94 -1.56
N LEU A 162 -11.93 9.49 -2.08
CA LEU A 162 -10.66 9.55 -1.33
C LEU A 162 -10.20 11.00 -1.14
N ARG A 163 -10.34 11.84 -2.17
CA ARG A 163 -10.07 13.27 -2.02
C ARG A 163 -10.97 13.92 -0.96
N GLN A 164 -12.25 13.56 -0.92
CA GLN A 164 -13.16 14.03 0.12
C GLN A 164 -12.76 13.57 1.53
N LEU A 165 -12.29 12.32 1.67
CA LEU A 165 -11.73 11.80 2.92
C LEU A 165 -10.56 12.69 3.38
N ILE A 166 -9.57 12.90 2.52
CA ILE A 166 -8.39 13.72 2.80
C ILE A 166 -8.77 15.15 3.20
N VAL A 167 -9.64 15.81 2.41
CA VAL A 167 -10.11 17.17 2.71
C VAL A 167 -10.77 17.24 4.09
N ARG A 168 -11.56 16.24 4.48
CA ARG A 168 -12.18 16.21 5.82
C ARG A 168 -11.18 15.96 6.94
N HIS A 169 -10.14 15.16 6.71
CA HIS A 169 -9.05 14.99 7.67
C HIS A 169 -8.32 16.31 7.92
N LEU A 170 -7.96 17.01 6.84
CA LEU A 170 -7.30 18.31 6.91
C LEU A 170 -8.18 19.38 7.59
N LYS A 171 -9.44 19.50 7.15
CA LYS A 171 -10.39 20.49 7.70
C LYS A 171 -10.64 20.31 9.19
N ASN A 172 -10.70 19.06 9.66
CA ASN A 172 -11.02 18.75 11.05
C ASN A 172 -9.78 18.52 11.93
N ASN A 173 -8.58 18.73 11.39
CA ASN A 173 -7.30 18.43 12.03
C ASN A 173 -7.29 17.03 12.68
N LYS A 174 -7.66 16.00 11.90
CA LYS A 174 -7.71 14.61 12.37
C LYS A 174 -6.64 13.76 11.67
N PRO A 175 -5.88 12.94 12.41
CA PRO A 175 -4.89 12.04 11.82
C PRO A 175 -5.52 10.99 10.91
N LEU A 176 -4.75 10.44 9.97
CA LEU A 176 -5.20 9.36 9.08
C LEU A 176 -5.27 8.01 9.80
N SER A 177 -4.36 7.76 10.73
CA SER A 177 -4.30 6.56 11.54
C SER A 177 -4.59 6.93 12.98
N ASN A 178 -5.55 6.21 13.59
CA ASN A 178 -5.84 6.30 15.01
C ASN A 178 -5.70 4.91 15.63
N ILE A 179 -4.67 4.71 16.46
CA ILE A 179 -4.36 3.41 17.06
C ILE A 179 -5.43 3.01 18.09
N ALA A 180 -6.15 3.98 18.67
CA ALA A 180 -7.19 3.77 19.68
C ALA A 180 -8.56 3.31 19.11
N LEU A 181 -8.62 2.94 17.83
CA LEU A 181 -9.82 2.35 17.21
C LEU A 181 -9.77 0.81 17.13
N HIS A 182 -8.76 0.18 17.75
CA HIS A 182 -8.64 -1.27 17.92
C HIS A 182 -8.90 -1.68 19.38
#